data_AF-A0A932UD76-F1
#
_entry.id   AF-A0A932UD76-F1
#
_cell.length_a   1.000
_cell.length_b   1.000
_cell.length_c   1.000
_cell.angle_alpha   90.00
_cell.angle_beta   90.00
_cell.angle_gamma   90.00
#
_symmetry.space_group_name_H-M   'P 1'
#
loop_
_entity.id
_entity.type
_entity.pdbx_description
1 polymer ?
#
loop_
_entity_poly.entity_id
_entity_poly.type
_entity_poly.pdbx_seq_one_letter_code
_entity_poly.pdbx_strand_id
1 'polypeptide(L)'
;MIAMNGALATQQQPLGFRFPADLRSADFSGRDLAGLDLSGRDLFGANLAGTDLSGAQLDRANLTEARLEGANLTAAKLEGANLTAAKLEGANLTGAQLPTATLIGAHLEGADLSGVQLDGANLTHANLRDAVLSDATLEEADLTGACLVKADLTGANLCRANFERCDLAQADLRGADLSYAWSLSGARFWRADLRGANLEGAGSGYTSAEEWQDSVTNRVWEHVIFYDDSAPKYNRRAANFRFAKLRGATLGNGQYQLYLVDEREWIDCVDDD
;
A
#
# COMPACT_ATOMS: atom_id res chain seq x y z
N MET A 1 -32.91 2.95 10.86
CA MET A 1 -31.85 2.67 11.84
C MET A 1 -32.18 1.32 12.46
N ILE A 2 -31.55 0.25 11.97
CA ILE A 2 -31.66 -1.07 12.62
C ILE A 2 -30.84 -0.94 13.92
N ALA A 3 -31.49 -0.58 15.02
CA ALA A 3 -30.88 -0.62 16.33
C ALA A 3 -30.77 -2.10 16.74
N MET A 4 -29.63 -2.74 16.43
CA MET A 4 -29.34 -4.04 16.99
C MET A 4 -29.04 -3.86 18.48
N ASN A 5 -30.00 -4.24 19.33
CA ASN A 5 -29.82 -4.23 20.78
C ASN A 5 -28.59 -5.05 21.16
N GLY A 6 -27.81 -4.54 22.12
CA GLY A 6 -26.50 -5.05 22.53
C GLY A 6 -26.41 -6.53 22.94
N ALA A 7 -27.53 -7.25 23.02
CA ALA A 7 -27.56 -8.69 23.24
C ALA A 7 -27.11 -9.51 22.01
N LEU A 8 -27.26 -8.98 20.78
CA LEU A 8 -26.87 -9.71 19.55
C LEU A 8 -25.38 -9.63 19.20
N ALA A 9 -24.64 -8.73 19.86
CA ALA A 9 -23.20 -8.51 19.68
C ALA A 9 -22.37 -9.03 20.87
N THR A 10 -22.84 -10.10 21.51
CA THR A 10 -22.08 -10.83 22.55
C THR A 10 -22.03 -12.30 22.19
N GLN A 11 -20.95 -13.00 22.60
CA GLN A 11 -20.57 -14.38 22.27
C GLN A 11 -21.61 -15.49 22.58
N GLN A 12 -22.85 -15.16 22.91
CA GLN A 12 -23.97 -16.10 23.03
C GLN A 12 -24.88 -16.00 21.80
N GLN A 13 -24.31 -16.17 20.60
CA GLN A 13 -25.15 -16.38 19.42
C GLN A 13 -25.59 -17.86 19.40
N PRO A 14 -26.90 -18.15 19.32
CA PRO A 14 -27.37 -19.52 19.16
C PRO A 14 -26.80 -20.11 17.86
N LEU A 15 -26.47 -21.40 17.86
CA LEU A 15 -26.03 -22.14 16.68
C LEU A 15 -26.94 -21.83 15.49
N GLY A 16 -26.37 -21.22 14.44
CA GLY A 16 -27.11 -20.87 13.22
C GLY A 16 -27.67 -19.45 13.15
N PHE A 17 -27.38 -18.56 14.10
CA PHE A 17 -27.67 -17.14 13.93
C PHE A 17 -26.98 -16.61 12.66
N ARG A 18 -27.76 -15.91 11.82
CA ARG A 18 -27.26 -15.23 10.63
C ARG A 18 -27.75 -13.80 10.68
N PHE A 19 -26.84 -12.85 10.47
CA PHE A 19 -27.22 -11.46 10.28
C PHE A 19 -28.17 -11.34 9.06
N PRO A 20 -29.09 -10.37 9.06
CA PRO A 20 -29.84 -10.02 7.86
C PRO A 20 -28.87 -9.57 6.75
N ALA A 21 -29.25 -9.73 5.48
CA ALA A 21 -28.42 -9.33 4.35
C ALA A 21 -28.17 -7.81 4.30
N ASP A 22 -29.20 -7.03 4.67
CA ASP A 22 -29.15 -5.57 4.75
C ASP A 22 -28.83 -5.14 6.20
N LEU A 23 -27.68 -4.48 6.35
CA LEU A 23 -27.19 -3.85 7.56
C LEU A 23 -26.82 -2.37 7.30
N ARG A 24 -27.42 -1.76 6.28
CA ARG A 24 -27.09 -0.39 5.85
C ARG A 24 -27.34 0.59 6.98
N SER A 25 -26.34 1.43 7.23
CA SER A 25 -26.37 2.45 8.30
C SER A 25 -26.72 1.91 9.69
N ALA A 26 -26.49 0.60 9.93
CA ALA A 26 -26.63 0.01 11.24
C ALA A 26 -25.53 0.56 12.17
N ASP A 27 -25.83 0.63 13.47
CA ASP A 27 -24.88 1.09 14.47
C ASP A 27 -24.34 -0.07 15.31
N PHE A 28 -23.06 -0.35 15.07
CA PHE A 28 -22.24 -1.37 15.72
C PHE A 28 -21.04 -0.77 16.45
N SER A 29 -21.01 0.54 16.64
CA SER A 29 -19.85 1.22 17.26
C SER A 29 -19.53 0.63 18.64
N GLY A 30 -18.23 0.35 18.85
CA GLY A 30 -17.70 -0.22 20.09
C GLY A 30 -18.19 -1.63 20.43
N ARG A 31 -18.80 -2.35 19.49
CA ARG A 31 -19.30 -3.72 19.71
C ARG A 31 -18.22 -4.77 19.49
N ASP A 32 -18.41 -5.95 20.07
CA ASP A 32 -17.65 -7.15 19.77
C ASP A 32 -18.36 -7.94 18.66
N LEU A 33 -17.76 -7.95 17.48
CA LEU A 33 -18.15 -8.73 16.31
C LEU A 33 -17.00 -9.69 15.89
N ALA A 34 -16.07 -9.99 16.79
CA ALA A 34 -14.91 -10.80 16.49
C ALA A 34 -15.32 -12.21 16.00
N GLY A 35 -14.68 -12.67 14.93
CA GLY A 35 -14.90 -14.00 14.35
C GLY A 35 -16.28 -14.21 13.68
N LEU A 36 -17.16 -13.20 13.66
CA LEU A 36 -18.49 -13.35 13.08
C LEU A 36 -18.45 -13.41 11.55
N ASP A 37 -19.43 -14.12 10.98
CA ASP A 37 -19.64 -14.18 9.54
C ASP A 37 -20.60 -13.08 9.07
N LEU A 38 -20.01 -12.07 8.44
CA LEU A 38 -20.61 -10.92 7.79
C LEU A 38 -20.31 -10.93 6.27
N SER A 39 -19.98 -12.09 5.71
CA SER A 39 -19.67 -12.23 4.29
C SER A 39 -20.87 -11.84 3.43
N GLY A 40 -20.62 -11.05 2.38
CA GLY A 40 -21.64 -10.60 1.42
C GLY A 40 -22.71 -9.67 1.99
N ARG A 41 -22.56 -9.14 3.21
CA ARG A 41 -23.54 -8.25 3.84
C ARG A 41 -23.43 -6.83 3.31
N ASP A 42 -24.55 -6.14 3.23
CA ASP A 42 -24.60 -4.72 2.89
C ASP A 42 -24.46 -3.86 4.15
N LEU A 43 -23.24 -3.40 4.40
CA LEU A 43 -22.85 -2.52 5.51
C LEU A 43 -22.63 -1.08 5.03
N PHE A 44 -23.26 -0.68 3.92
CA PHE A 44 -23.14 0.68 3.39
C PHE A 44 -23.41 1.72 4.48
N GLY A 45 -22.45 2.62 4.71
CA GLY A 45 -22.55 3.68 5.70
C GLY A 45 -22.78 3.20 7.14
N ALA A 46 -22.53 1.92 7.45
CA ALA A 46 -22.66 1.38 8.80
C ALA A 46 -21.64 2.04 9.74
N ASN A 47 -22.05 2.23 11.00
CA ASN A 47 -21.17 2.74 12.05
C ASN A 47 -20.49 1.57 12.78
N LEU A 48 -19.23 1.32 12.47
CA LEU A 48 -18.35 0.28 13.02
C LEU A 48 -17.15 0.91 13.77
N ALA A 49 -17.26 2.19 14.16
CA ALA A 49 -16.17 2.90 14.83
C ALA A 49 -15.83 2.22 16.15
N GLY A 50 -14.54 1.93 16.36
CA GLY A 50 -14.03 1.23 17.55
C GLY A 50 -14.58 -0.19 17.75
N THR A 51 -15.23 -0.79 16.74
CA THR A 51 -15.75 -2.16 16.81
C THR A 51 -14.59 -3.17 16.75
N ASP A 52 -14.72 -4.27 17.51
CA ASP A 52 -13.84 -5.42 17.36
C ASP A 52 -14.38 -6.34 16.26
N LEU A 53 -13.68 -6.37 15.13
CA LEU A 53 -13.92 -7.23 13.96
C LEU A 53 -12.76 -8.24 13.80
N SER A 54 -11.97 -8.48 14.84
CA SER A 54 -10.80 -9.37 14.74
C SER A 54 -11.23 -10.77 14.28
N GLY A 55 -10.57 -11.28 13.24
CA GLY A 55 -10.90 -12.56 12.62
C GLY A 55 -12.29 -12.67 11.98
N ALA A 56 -13.05 -11.57 11.86
CA ALA A 56 -14.37 -11.59 11.23
C ALA A 56 -14.27 -11.95 9.73
N GLN A 57 -15.31 -12.61 9.21
CA GLN A 57 -15.44 -12.87 7.77
C GLN A 57 -16.31 -11.77 7.16
N LEU A 58 -15.72 -10.97 6.30
CA LEU A 58 -16.31 -9.84 5.57
C LEU A 58 -16.10 -10.00 4.06
N ASP A 59 -15.82 -11.22 3.59
CA ASP A 59 -15.57 -11.51 2.19
C ASP A 59 -16.76 -11.02 1.34
N ARG A 60 -16.46 -10.24 0.31
CA ARG A 60 -17.46 -9.60 -0.59
C ARG A 60 -18.50 -8.73 0.13
N ALA A 61 -18.27 -8.30 1.36
CA ALA A 61 -19.15 -7.36 2.05
C ALA A 61 -19.09 -5.97 1.38
N ASN A 62 -20.20 -5.25 1.40
CA ASN A 62 -20.25 -3.86 0.97
C ASN A 62 -20.06 -2.94 2.19
N LEU A 63 -18.86 -2.42 2.37
CA LEU A 63 -18.45 -1.46 3.40
C LEU A 63 -18.30 -0.04 2.84
N THR A 64 -18.91 0.25 1.68
CA THR A 64 -18.84 1.58 1.07
C THR A 64 -19.32 2.64 2.05
N GLU A 65 -18.55 3.71 2.23
CA GLU A 65 -18.81 4.81 3.17
C GLU A 65 -18.96 4.37 4.66
N ALA A 66 -18.59 3.13 5.00
CA ALA A 66 -18.65 2.65 6.38
C ALA A 66 -17.66 3.41 7.27
N ARG A 67 -18.03 3.56 8.53
CA ARG A 67 -17.25 4.25 9.56
C ARG A 67 -16.53 3.21 10.41
N LEU A 68 -15.24 3.04 10.22
CA LEU A 68 -14.37 2.05 10.86
C LEU A 68 -13.24 2.73 11.64
N GLU A 69 -13.41 4.00 12.02
CA GLU A 69 -12.38 4.77 12.71
C GLU A 69 -11.98 4.03 14.01
N GLY A 70 -10.69 3.71 14.16
CA GLY A 70 -10.15 2.95 15.30
C GLY A 70 -10.69 1.52 15.48
N ALA A 71 -11.34 0.94 14.47
CA ALA A 71 -11.81 -0.45 14.53
C ALA A 71 -10.64 -1.45 14.55
N ASN A 72 -10.85 -2.61 15.17
CA ASN A 72 -9.90 -3.73 15.16
C ASN A 72 -10.31 -4.76 14.11
N LEU A 73 -9.64 -4.78 12.96
CA LEU A 73 -9.79 -5.77 11.89
C LEU A 73 -8.62 -6.77 11.84
N THR A 74 -7.87 -6.94 12.93
CA THR A 74 -6.73 -7.88 12.96
C THR A 74 -7.15 -9.26 12.43
N ALA A 75 -6.41 -9.77 11.44
CA ALA A 75 -6.67 -11.06 10.79
C ALA A 75 -8.09 -11.26 10.22
N ALA A 76 -8.86 -10.18 9.99
CA ALA A 76 -10.15 -10.25 9.33
C ALA A 76 -10.00 -10.65 7.86
N LYS A 77 -11.02 -11.30 7.30
CA LYS A 77 -11.07 -11.70 5.89
C LYS A 77 -12.01 -10.78 5.12
N LEU A 78 -11.50 -10.07 4.13
CA LEU A 78 -12.21 -9.10 3.32
C LEU A 78 -11.91 -9.31 1.82
N GLU A 79 -11.72 -10.56 1.37
CA GLU A 79 -11.48 -10.86 -0.04
C GLU A 79 -12.61 -10.28 -0.90
N GLY A 80 -12.23 -9.42 -1.86
CA GLY A 80 -13.18 -8.76 -2.76
C GLY A 80 -14.21 -7.87 -2.07
N ALA A 81 -14.00 -7.46 -0.82
CA ALA A 81 -14.87 -6.51 -0.14
C ALA A 81 -14.78 -5.11 -0.80
N ASN A 82 -15.87 -4.34 -0.71
CA ASN A 82 -15.90 -2.97 -1.20
C ASN A 82 -15.84 -1.98 -0.03
N LEU A 83 -14.69 -1.36 0.18
CA LEU A 83 -14.42 -0.30 1.17
C LEU A 83 -14.28 1.08 0.50
N THR A 84 -14.92 1.31 -0.65
CA THR A 84 -14.89 2.62 -1.32
C THR A 84 -15.31 3.74 -0.36
N ALA A 85 -14.48 4.76 -0.23
CA ALA A 85 -14.68 5.90 0.68
C ALA A 85 -14.96 5.52 2.15
N ALA A 86 -14.55 4.32 2.59
CA ALA A 86 -14.64 3.93 3.99
C ALA A 86 -13.65 4.72 4.85
N LYS A 87 -14.02 4.96 6.10
CA LYS A 87 -13.24 5.71 7.09
C LYS A 87 -12.53 4.76 8.04
N LEU A 88 -11.25 4.51 7.81
CA LEU A 88 -10.40 3.57 8.53
C LEU A 88 -9.27 4.29 9.29
N GLU A 89 -9.43 5.58 9.58
CA GLU A 89 -8.41 6.38 10.28
C GLU A 89 -8.05 5.71 11.62
N GLY A 90 -6.77 5.40 11.80
CA GLY A 90 -6.24 4.72 12.99
C GLY A 90 -6.77 3.30 13.24
N ALA A 91 -7.42 2.66 12.26
CA ALA A 91 -7.86 1.27 12.39
C ALA A 91 -6.66 0.29 12.42
N ASN A 92 -6.84 -0.85 13.07
CA ASN A 92 -5.85 -1.93 13.08
C ASN A 92 -6.27 -3.05 12.12
N LEU A 93 -5.59 -3.17 11.00
CA LEU A 93 -5.75 -4.20 9.97
C LEU A 93 -4.57 -5.19 9.92
N THR A 94 -3.80 -5.31 11.02
CA THR A 94 -2.63 -6.20 11.07
C THR A 94 -2.99 -7.61 10.61
N GLY A 95 -2.29 -8.11 9.60
CA GLY A 95 -2.49 -9.45 9.03
C GLY A 95 -3.88 -9.69 8.41
N ALA A 96 -4.68 -8.65 8.17
CA ALA A 96 -5.97 -8.79 7.49
C ALA A 96 -5.77 -9.21 6.02
N GLN A 97 -6.76 -9.90 5.48
CA GLN A 97 -6.74 -10.44 4.12
C GLN A 97 -7.71 -9.66 3.25
N LEU A 98 -7.21 -8.80 2.38
CA LEU A 98 -7.97 -7.96 1.46
C LEU A 98 -7.59 -8.17 -0.02
N PRO A 99 -7.27 -9.41 -0.49
CA PRO A 99 -6.93 -9.59 -1.90
C PRO A 99 -8.12 -9.16 -2.77
N THR A 100 -7.82 -8.45 -3.86
CA THR A 100 -8.80 -7.91 -4.83
C THR A 100 -9.87 -6.97 -4.24
N ALA A 101 -9.69 -6.48 -3.00
CA ALA A 101 -10.62 -5.54 -2.39
C ALA A 101 -10.61 -4.18 -3.10
N THR A 102 -11.73 -3.46 -3.02
CA THR A 102 -11.85 -2.09 -3.54
C THR A 102 -11.75 -1.10 -2.38
N LEU A 103 -10.69 -0.29 -2.34
CA LEU A 103 -10.43 0.75 -1.33
C LEU A 103 -10.35 2.15 -1.99
N ILE A 104 -11.05 2.36 -3.09
CA ILE A 104 -11.01 3.62 -3.83
C ILE A 104 -11.40 4.79 -2.91
N GLY A 105 -10.50 5.76 -2.76
CA GLY A 105 -10.72 6.91 -1.89
C GLY A 105 -10.90 6.58 -0.41
N ALA A 106 -10.50 5.40 0.06
CA ALA A 106 -10.57 5.05 1.47
C ALA A 106 -9.61 5.92 2.31
N HIS A 107 -10.02 6.23 3.53
CA HIS A 107 -9.24 7.02 4.49
C HIS A 107 -8.53 6.08 5.45
N LEU A 108 -7.22 5.90 5.31
CA LEU A 108 -6.40 4.95 6.06
C LEU A 108 -5.30 5.68 6.85
N GLU A 109 -5.49 6.97 7.14
CA GLU A 109 -4.48 7.79 7.82
C GLU A 109 -4.13 7.19 9.19
N GLY A 110 -2.84 6.91 9.39
CA GLY A 110 -2.33 6.31 10.62
C GLY A 110 -2.85 4.90 10.92
N ALA A 111 -3.48 4.21 9.96
CA ALA A 111 -3.90 2.82 10.13
C ALA A 111 -2.69 1.87 10.22
N ASP A 112 -2.83 0.82 11.03
CA ASP A 112 -1.85 -0.26 11.10
C ASP A 112 -2.24 -1.37 10.13
N LEU A 113 -1.51 -1.49 9.04
CA LEU A 113 -1.67 -2.45 7.95
C LEU A 113 -0.46 -3.42 7.93
N SER A 114 0.24 -3.60 9.07
CA SER A 114 1.41 -4.47 9.14
C SER A 114 1.07 -5.90 8.69
N GLY A 115 1.82 -6.43 7.73
CA GLY A 115 1.60 -7.77 7.18
C GLY A 115 0.23 -7.97 6.49
N VAL A 116 -0.48 -6.90 6.12
CA VAL A 116 -1.75 -7.00 5.41
C VAL A 116 -1.56 -7.61 4.02
N GLN A 117 -2.56 -8.35 3.54
CA GLN A 117 -2.58 -8.85 2.16
C GLN A 117 -3.54 -8.01 1.31
N LEU A 118 -3.00 -7.27 0.34
CA LEU A 118 -3.70 -6.37 -0.56
C LEU A 118 -3.40 -6.71 -2.03
N ASP A 119 -3.00 -7.95 -2.32
CA ASP A 119 -2.65 -8.38 -3.68
C ASP A 119 -3.82 -8.16 -4.65
N GLY A 120 -3.54 -7.45 -5.75
CA GLY A 120 -4.53 -7.03 -6.75
C GLY A 120 -5.62 -6.07 -6.24
N ALA A 121 -5.47 -5.48 -5.04
CA ALA A 121 -6.44 -4.54 -4.50
C ALA A 121 -6.39 -3.20 -5.26
N ASN A 122 -7.53 -2.50 -5.31
CA ASN A 122 -7.63 -1.16 -5.88
C ASN A 122 -7.63 -0.11 -4.77
N LEU A 123 -6.52 0.59 -4.59
CA LEU A 123 -6.32 1.68 -3.63
C LEU A 123 -6.27 3.05 -4.34
N THR A 124 -6.87 3.18 -5.53
CA THR A 124 -6.89 4.43 -6.28
C THR A 124 -7.40 5.58 -5.40
N HIS A 125 -6.64 6.66 -5.31
CA HIS A 125 -6.93 7.85 -4.48
C HIS A 125 -7.09 7.59 -2.97
N ALA A 126 -6.69 6.43 -2.45
CA ALA A 126 -6.70 6.17 -1.02
C ALA A 126 -5.72 7.09 -0.27
N ASN A 127 -6.07 7.45 0.96
CA ASN A 127 -5.20 8.23 1.84
C ASN A 127 -4.54 7.32 2.88
N LEU A 128 -3.29 6.94 2.64
CA LEU A 128 -2.44 6.09 3.50
C LEU A 128 -1.39 6.92 4.24
N ARG A 129 -1.67 8.21 4.48
CA ARG A 129 -0.72 9.09 5.15
C ARG A 129 -0.38 8.57 6.55
N ASP A 130 0.90 8.53 6.88
CA ASP A 130 1.41 8.07 8.19
C ASP A 130 0.97 6.61 8.54
N ALA A 131 0.49 5.82 7.57
CA ALA A 131 0.07 4.42 7.77
C ALA A 131 1.26 3.47 7.87
N VAL A 132 1.08 2.33 8.54
CA VAL A 132 2.12 1.29 8.70
C VAL A 132 1.79 0.09 7.82
N LEU A 133 2.53 -0.10 6.73
CA LEU A 133 2.43 -1.21 5.78
C LEU A 133 3.69 -2.10 5.81
N SER A 134 4.40 -2.16 6.94
CA SER A 134 5.60 -3.01 7.05
C SER A 134 5.24 -4.48 6.78
N ASP A 135 6.04 -5.14 5.96
CA ASP A 135 5.87 -6.54 5.53
C ASP A 135 4.52 -6.84 4.83
N ALA A 136 3.79 -5.82 4.36
CA ALA A 136 2.54 -6.00 3.62
C ALA A 136 2.77 -6.56 2.20
N THR A 137 1.79 -7.29 1.66
CA THR A 137 1.78 -7.70 0.24
C THR A 137 0.79 -6.85 -0.54
N LEU A 138 1.25 -6.23 -1.61
CA LEU A 138 0.49 -5.39 -2.52
C LEU A 138 0.86 -5.73 -3.98
N GLU A 139 1.15 -7.00 -4.26
CA GLU A 139 1.53 -7.42 -5.61
C GLU A 139 0.38 -7.10 -6.58
N GLU A 140 0.71 -6.46 -7.70
CA GLU A 140 -0.27 -6.03 -8.72
C GLU A 140 -1.37 -5.07 -8.20
N ALA A 141 -1.19 -4.45 -7.03
CA ALA A 141 -2.14 -3.47 -6.50
C ALA A 141 -2.13 -2.16 -7.29
N ASP A 142 -3.31 -1.53 -7.43
CA ASP A 142 -3.45 -0.22 -8.07
C ASP A 142 -3.46 0.90 -7.02
N LEU A 143 -2.36 1.63 -6.90
CA LEU A 143 -2.21 2.77 -5.99
C LEU A 143 -2.40 4.10 -6.72
N THR A 144 -2.94 4.14 -7.95
CA THR A 144 -3.02 5.38 -8.75
C THR A 144 -3.54 6.57 -7.94
N GLY A 145 -2.73 7.62 -7.84
CA GLY A 145 -3.07 8.86 -7.12
C GLY A 145 -3.24 8.72 -5.61
N ALA A 146 -2.80 7.61 -5.00
CA ALA A 146 -2.83 7.42 -3.56
C ALA A 146 -1.81 8.32 -2.84
N CYS A 147 -2.11 8.68 -1.59
CA CYS A 147 -1.25 9.46 -0.72
C CYS A 147 -0.60 8.54 0.32
N LEU A 148 0.70 8.26 0.18
CA LEU A 148 1.52 7.46 1.10
C LEU A 148 2.56 8.32 1.83
N VAL A 149 2.28 9.61 2.02
CA VAL A 149 3.22 10.53 2.66
C VAL A 149 3.54 10.03 4.07
N LYS A 150 4.82 9.82 4.36
CA LYS A 150 5.34 9.26 5.63
C LYS A 150 4.84 7.85 5.98
N ALA A 151 4.30 7.11 5.02
CA ALA A 151 3.95 5.72 5.26
C ALA A 151 5.21 4.88 5.51
N ASP A 152 5.09 3.87 6.38
CA ASP A 152 6.09 2.82 6.53
C ASP A 152 5.75 1.67 5.57
N LEU A 153 6.60 1.40 4.61
CA LEU A 153 6.50 0.33 3.62
C LEU A 153 7.71 -0.62 3.73
N THR A 154 8.37 -0.65 4.89
CA THR A 154 9.57 -1.46 5.08
C THR A 154 9.29 -2.93 4.81
N GLY A 155 10.11 -3.57 3.97
CA GLY A 155 9.93 -4.97 3.59
C GLY A 155 8.67 -5.29 2.77
N ALA A 156 7.86 -4.30 2.39
CA ALA A 156 6.62 -4.54 1.67
C ALA A 156 6.88 -5.11 0.25
N ASN A 157 6.05 -6.06 -0.18
CA ASN A 157 6.04 -6.52 -1.57
C ASN A 157 5.11 -5.63 -2.40
N LEU A 158 5.71 -4.82 -3.27
CA LEU A 158 5.05 -3.88 -4.19
C LEU A 158 5.31 -4.30 -5.65
N CYS A 159 5.66 -5.56 -5.88
CA CYS A 159 5.97 -6.10 -7.20
C CYS A 159 4.79 -5.83 -8.15
N ARG A 160 5.07 -5.27 -9.33
CA ARG A 160 4.06 -4.92 -10.35
C ARG A 160 2.97 -3.94 -9.91
N ALA A 161 3.08 -3.33 -8.73
CA ALA A 161 2.10 -2.33 -8.30
C ALA A 161 2.13 -1.09 -9.20
N ASN A 162 1.00 -0.42 -9.35
CA ASN A 162 0.87 0.81 -10.11
C ASN A 162 0.96 2.04 -9.19
N PHE A 163 1.99 2.87 -9.38
CA PHE A 163 2.20 4.09 -8.59
C PHE A 163 1.96 5.38 -9.37
N GLU A 164 1.23 5.34 -10.49
CA GLU A 164 0.94 6.55 -11.25
C GLU A 164 0.37 7.64 -10.33
N ARG A 165 1.03 8.81 -10.30
CA ARG A 165 0.65 10.00 -9.52
C ARG A 165 0.56 9.78 -8.00
N CYS A 166 1.19 8.73 -7.47
CA CYS A 166 1.31 8.52 -6.03
C CYS A 166 2.14 9.61 -5.33
N ASP A 167 1.82 9.92 -4.08
CA ASP A 167 2.69 10.72 -3.22
C ASP A 167 3.35 9.86 -2.15
N LEU A 168 4.62 9.53 -2.33
CA LEU A 168 5.47 8.75 -1.41
C LEU A 168 6.46 9.66 -0.66
N ALA A 169 6.19 10.97 -0.58
CA ALA A 169 7.11 11.88 0.10
C ALA A 169 7.34 11.46 1.56
N GLN A 170 8.60 11.36 1.97
CA GLN A 170 9.05 10.92 3.30
C GLN A 170 8.63 9.49 3.67
N ALA A 171 8.15 8.68 2.72
CA ALA A 171 7.84 7.28 2.98
C ALA A 171 9.12 6.46 3.23
N ASP A 172 9.01 5.43 4.05
CA ASP A 172 10.09 4.49 4.34
C ASP A 172 9.88 3.20 3.53
N LEU A 173 10.64 2.99 2.47
CA LEU A 173 10.59 1.82 1.60
C LEU A 173 11.81 0.91 1.78
N ARG A 174 12.47 0.94 2.94
CA ARG A 174 13.68 0.13 3.14
C ARG A 174 13.36 -1.36 2.96
N GLY A 175 14.13 -2.03 2.11
CA GLY A 175 13.94 -3.45 1.81
C GLY A 175 12.66 -3.78 1.04
N ALA A 176 11.87 -2.79 0.61
CA ALA A 176 10.65 -3.03 -0.15
C ALA A 176 10.97 -3.55 -1.56
N ASP A 177 10.11 -4.40 -2.11
CA ASP A 177 10.25 -4.90 -3.48
C ASP A 177 9.33 -4.12 -4.43
N LEU A 178 9.87 -3.19 -5.22
CA LEU A 178 9.14 -2.47 -6.25
C LEU A 178 9.47 -3.00 -7.66
N SER A 179 9.96 -4.23 -7.76
CA SER A 179 10.31 -4.79 -9.06
C SER A 179 9.11 -4.82 -10.00
N TYR A 180 9.36 -4.48 -11.26
CA TYR A 180 8.36 -4.43 -12.32
C TYR A 180 7.15 -3.53 -12.02
N ALA A 181 7.24 -2.60 -11.05
CA ALA A 181 6.19 -1.63 -10.79
C ALA A 181 5.76 -0.95 -12.09
N TRP A 182 4.46 -1.02 -12.41
CA TRP A 182 3.96 -0.81 -13.77
C TRP A 182 4.22 0.62 -14.26
N SER A 183 3.91 1.60 -13.43
CA SER A 183 4.07 3.01 -13.73
C SER A 183 4.55 3.75 -12.49
N LEU A 184 5.56 4.59 -12.67
CA LEU A 184 6.01 5.58 -11.68
C LEU A 184 5.65 7.00 -12.15
N SER A 185 4.78 7.13 -13.15
CA SER A 185 4.51 8.39 -13.84
C SER A 185 3.92 9.40 -12.88
N GLY A 186 4.62 10.52 -12.65
CA GLY A 186 4.16 11.55 -11.71
C GLY A 186 4.15 11.11 -10.24
N ALA A 187 4.71 9.95 -9.91
CA ALA A 187 4.94 9.55 -8.53
C ALA A 187 5.93 10.53 -7.87
N ARG A 188 5.77 10.82 -6.59
CA ARG A 188 6.64 11.74 -5.83
C ARG A 188 7.37 10.99 -4.72
N PHE A 189 8.70 10.95 -4.78
CA PHE A 189 9.52 10.27 -3.77
C PHE A 189 10.32 11.23 -2.89
N TRP A 190 9.91 12.50 -2.78
CA TRP A 190 10.68 13.52 -2.05
C TRP A 190 11.02 13.07 -0.62
N ARG A 191 12.31 12.90 -0.30
CA ARG A 191 12.80 12.40 1.01
C ARG A 191 12.35 10.98 1.38
N ALA A 192 11.91 10.18 0.42
CA ALA A 192 11.67 8.77 0.65
C ALA A 192 12.98 8.02 0.91
N ASP A 193 12.92 6.96 1.71
CA ASP A 193 14.05 6.07 2.01
C ASP A 193 13.91 4.77 1.23
N LEU A 194 14.79 4.51 0.28
CA LEU A 194 14.81 3.30 -0.55
C LEU A 194 16.03 2.42 -0.27
N ARG A 195 16.65 2.52 0.91
CA ARG A 195 17.81 1.68 1.23
C ARG A 195 17.43 0.20 1.17
N GLY A 196 18.12 -0.56 0.31
CA GLY A 196 17.88 -1.98 0.14
C GLY A 196 16.59 -2.33 -0.62
N ALA A 197 15.87 -1.34 -1.15
CA ALA A 197 14.69 -1.60 -1.98
C ALA A 197 15.09 -2.23 -3.33
N ASN A 198 14.29 -3.17 -3.83
CA ASN A 198 14.44 -3.72 -5.17
C ASN A 198 13.69 -2.84 -6.19
N LEU A 199 14.41 -2.35 -7.20
CA LEU A 199 13.86 -1.49 -8.26
C LEU A 199 13.99 -2.14 -9.65
N GLU A 200 14.26 -3.45 -9.73
CA GLU A 200 14.47 -4.14 -11.00
C GLU A 200 13.24 -3.99 -11.91
N GLY A 201 13.43 -3.43 -13.11
CA GLY A 201 12.33 -3.24 -14.06
C GLY A 201 11.24 -2.26 -13.61
N ALA A 202 11.43 -1.53 -12.50
CA ALA A 202 10.47 -0.54 -12.05
C ALA A 202 10.30 0.56 -13.12
N GLY A 203 9.04 0.86 -13.45
CA GLY A 203 8.70 1.77 -14.55
C GLY A 203 8.82 1.14 -15.95
N SER A 204 8.96 -0.17 -16.11
CA SER A 204 9.03 -0.78 -17.46
C SER A 204 7.69 -0.84 -18.22
N GLY A 205 6.59 -0.37 -17.63
CA GLY A 205 5.27 -0.38 -18.27
C GLY A 205 5.06 0.69 -19.34
N TYR A 206 6.05 1.53 -19.62
CA TYR A 206 5.98 2.47 -20.74
C TYR A 206 6.20 1.75 -22.07
N THR A 207 5.39 2.11 -23.06
CA THR A 207 5.45 1.53 -24.41
C THR A 207 6.59 2.10 -25.26
N SER A 208 7.22 3.19 -24.80
CA SER A 208 8.33 3.85 -25.49
C SER A 208 9.40 4.40 -24.54
N ALA A 209 10.63 4.53 -25.04
CA ALA A 209 11.76 5.08 -24.31
C ALA A 209 11.58 6.55 -23.93
N GLU A 210 10.84 7.33 -24.73
CA GLU A 210 10.55 8.75 -24.50
C GLU A 210 9.57 8.94 -23.33
N GLU A 211 8.47 8.16 -23.29
CA GLU A 211 7.52 8.16 -22.17
C GLU A 211 8.18 7.71 -20.86
N TRP A 212 9.08 6.73 -20.95
CA TRP A 212 9.90 6.28 -19.83
C TRP A 212 10.85 7.40 -19.35
N GLN A 213 11.55 8.08 -20.27
CA GLN A 213 12.48 9.14 -19.90
C GLN A 213 11.75 10.34 -19.26
N ASP A 214 10.66 10.81 -19.83
CA ASP A 214 9.93 11.97 -19.31
C ASP A 214 9.32 11.73 -17.92
N SER A 215 8.89 10.49 -17.65
CA SER A 215 8.31 10.11 -16.35
C SER A 215 9.36 9.92 -15.26
N VAL A 216 10.52 9.37 -15.58
CA VAL A 216 11.58 9.05 -14.60
C VAL A 216 12.54 10.22 -14.39
N THR A 217 12.84 11.02 -15.43
CA THR A 217 13.92 12.03 -15.37
C THR A 217 13.47 13.42 -14.89
N ASN A 218 12.17 13.70 -14.85
CA ASN A 218 11.64 15.00 -14.39
C ASN A 218 11.48 15.05 -12.87
N ARG A 219 12.58 15.32 -12.15
CA ARG A 219 12.62 15.71 -10.70
C ARG A 219 12.08 14.71 -9.67
N VAL A 220 11.60 13.53 -10.07
CA VAL A 220 10.97 12.53 -9.19
C VAL A 220 11.89 12.03 -8.08
N TRP A 221 13.21 12.04 -8.33
CA TRP A 221 14.22 11.40 -7.47
C TRP A 221 15.09 12.39 -6.68
N GLU A 222 14.75 13.68 -6.71
CA GLU A 222 15.46 14.67 -5.91
C GLU A 222 15.24 14.39 -4.41
N HIS A 223 16.34 14.33 -3.66
CA HIS A 223 16.37 14.11 -2.20
C HIS A 223 15.91 12.73 -1.72
N VAL A 224 15.89 11.72 -2.60
CA VAL A 224 15.68 10.32 -2.23
C VAL A 224 16.94 9.75 -1.54
N ILE A 225 16.74 8.93 -0.51
CA ILE A 225 17.82 8.30 0.27
C ILE A 225 18.04 6.87 -0.26
N PHE A 226 19.25 6.56 -0.71
CA PHE A 226 19.63 5.23 -1.22
C PHE A 226 20.72 4.52 -0.38
N TYR A 227 21.34 5.19 0.60
CA TYR A 227 22.43 4.65 1.41
C TYR A 227 22.39 5.11 2.87
N ASP A 228 23.04 4.35 3.76
CA ASP A 228 23.09 4.61 5.20
C ASP A 228 24.23 5.58 5.57
N ASP A 229 23.90 6.73 6.17
CA ASP A 229 24.85 7.74 6.64
C ASP A 229 25.69 7.28 7.86
N SER A 230 25.32 6.19 8.53
CA SER A 230 26.04 5.66 9.71
C SER A 230 27.19 4.70 9.37
N ALA A 231 27.35 4.33 8.08
CA ALA A 231 28.42 3.45 7.63
C ALA A 231 29.82 4.14 7.64
N PRO A 232 30.89 3.45 8.09
CA PRO A 232 32.23 4.04 8.15
C PRO A 232 32.73 4.49 6.77
N LYS A 233 33.36 5.69 6.73
CA LYS A 233 33.79 6.42 5.51
C LYS A 233 34.59 5.60 4.48
N TYR A 234 35.27 4.53 4.90
CA TYR A 234 36.11 3.71 4.03
C TYR A 234 35.41 2.46 3.44
N ASN A 235 34.21 2.13 3.92
CA ASN A 235 33.30 1.18 3.26
C ASN A 235 32.31 1.89 2.31
N ARG A 236 32.58 3.16 1.98
CA ARG A 236 31.94 3.89 0.87
C ARG A 236 32.44 3.33 -0.48
N ARG A 237 32.11 2.08 -0.77
CA ARG A 237 32.11 1.52 -2.14
C ARG A 237 30.70 1.56 -2.76
N ALA A 238 29.85 2.44 -2.23
CA ALA A 238 28.70 2.99 -2.90
C ALA A 238 29.02 4.48 -3.08
N ALA A 239 28.99 4.95 -4.32
CA ALA A 239 29.51 6.25 -4.75
C ALA A 239 28.86 7.42 -3.99
N ASN A 240 29.46 8.61 -4.04
CA ASN A 240 28.93 9.83 -3.42
C ASN A 240 27.71 10.32 -4.23
N PHE A 241 26.58 9.63 -4.10
CA PHE A 241 25.35 9.79 -4.86
C PHE A 241 24.55 11.09 -4.58
N ARG A 242 25.17 12.14 -4.03
CA ARG A 242 24.57 13.50 -4.00
C ARG A 242 24.24 14.03 -5.39
N PHE A 243 24.77 13.39 -6.44
CA PHE A 243 24.60 13.71 -7.87
C PHE A 243 24.14 12.48 -8.67
N ALA A 244 23.61 11.45 -8.01
CA ALA A 244 23.10 10.28 -8.71
C ALA A 244 21.88 10.68 -9.53
N LYS A 245 21.97 10.55 -10.85
CA LYS A 245 20.78 10.53 -11.68
C LYS A 245 20.39 9.09 -11.92
N LEU A 246 19.13 8.81 -11.71
CA LEU A 246 18.54 7.57 -12.14
C LEU A 246 18.48 7.60 -13.67
N ARG A 247 19.24 6.72 -14.33
CA ARG A 247 19.25 6.58 -15.79
C ARG A 247 18.59 5.28 -16.18
N GLY A 248 17.84 5.34 -17.26
CA GLY A 248 17.32 4.15 -17.91
C GLY A 248 18.36 3.63 -18.88
N ALA A 249 18.56 2.33 -18.89
CA ALA A 249 19.10 1.67 -20.08
C ALA A 249 17.99 0.84 -20.73
N THR A 250 17.89 0.96 -22.04
CA THR A 250 17.19 -0.01 -22.87
C THR A 250 18.09 -1.23 -22.99
N LEU A 251 17.66 -2.36 -22.44
CA LEU A 251 18.30 -3.65 -22.68
C LEU A 251 18.03 -4.09 -24.12
N GLY A 252 18.96 -4.85 -24.72
CA GLY A 252 18.86 -5.31 -26.12
C GLY A 252 17.64 -6.18 -26.43
N ASN A 253 16.83 -6.54 -25.42
CA ASN A 253 15.56 -7.26 -25.53
C ASN A 253 14.32 -6.35 -25.48
N GLY A 254 14.49 -5.01 -25.46
CA GLY A 254 13.40 -4.04 -25.40
C GLY A 254 12.86 -3.76 -23.99
N GLN A 255 13.46 -4.34 -22.94
CA GLN A 255 13.13 -4.00 -21.55
C GLN A 255 13.89 -2.74 -21.09
N TYR A 256 13.26 -1.92 -20.25
CA TYR A 256 13.89 -0.75 -19.65
C TYR A 256 14.29 -1.06 -18.21
N GLN A 257 15.56 -0.86 -17.87
CA GLN A 257 16.05 -1.00 -16.49
C GLN A 257 16.51 0.34 -15.95
N LEU A 258 16.20 0.54 -14.67
CA LEU A 258 16.51 1.71 -13.87
C LEU A 258 17.86 1.50 -13.18
N TYR A 259 18.84 2.35 -13.46
CA TYR A 259 20.15 2.30 -12.81
C TYR A 259 20.45 3.64 -12.14
N LEU A 260 21.10 3.58 -10.97
CA LEU A 260 21.69 4.76 -10.36
C LEU A 260 23.03 5.05 -11.02
N VAL A 261 23.16 6.20 -11.68
CA VAL A 261 24.42 6.65 -12.29
C VAL A 261 24.94 7.85 -11.51
N ASP A 262 26.14 7.74 -10.93
CA ASP A 262 26.86 8.87 -10.34
C ASP A 262 27.47 9.72 -11.48
N GLU A 263 27.01 10.96 -11.66
CA GLU A 263 27.49 11.84 -12.74
C GLU A 263 28.92 12.40 -12.51
N ARG A 264 29.64 11.93 -11.48
CA ARG A 264 30.99 12.42 -11.15
C ARG A 264 32.15 11.55 -11.63
N GLU A 265 31.93 10.36 -12.16
CA GLU A 265 33.00 9.59 -12.80
C GLU A 265 32.48 8.89 -14.05
N TRP A 266 33.08 9.22 -15.19
CA TRP A 266 33.19 8.29 -16.30
C TRP A 266 34.01 7.10 -15.79
N ILE A 267 33.37 5.95 -15.60
CA ILE A 267 34.08 4.69 -15.48
C ILE A 267 34.17 4.16 -16.91
N ASP A 268 35.38 4.22 -17.48
CA ASP A 268 35.73 3.45 -18.66
C ASP A 268 35.32 1.99 -18.43
N CYS A 269 34.56 1.44 -19.37
CA CYS A 269 34.56 0.01 -19.60
C CYS A 269 35.99 -0.34 -20.06
N VAL A 270 36.85 -0.74 -19.12
CA VAL A 270 38.03 -1.51 -19.48
C VAL A 270 37.50 -2.92 -19.75
N ASP A 271 37.36 -3.25 -21.03
CA ASP A 271 37.34 -4.62 -21.49
C ASP A 271 38.65 -5.29 -21.00
N ASP A 272 38.51 -6.41 -20.29
CA ASP A 272 39.62 -7.29 -19.95
C ASP A 272 40.17 -7.93 -21.24
N ASP A 273 41.41 -7.58 -21.60
CA ASP A 273 42.47 -8.47 -22.12
C ASP A 273 43.85 -7.80 -21.92
#